data_AF-A0A365KXW5-F1
#
_entry.id   AF-A0A365KXW5-F1
#
_cell.length_a   1.000
_cell.length_b   1.000
_cell.length_c   1.000
_cell.angle_alpha   90.00
_cell.angle_beta   90.00
_cell.angle_gamma   90.00
#
_symmetry.space_group_name_H-M   'P 1'
#
loop_
_entity.id
_entity.type
_entity.pdbx_description
1 polymer ?
#
loop_
_entity_poly.entity_id
_entity_poly.type
_entity_poly.pdbx_seq_one_letter_code
_entity_poly.pdbx_strand_id
1 'polypeptide(L)'
;MNKKWWKEAVAYEVYPRSFMDSNGDGIGDINGVTAKLDYLKELGIDVIWICPMYKSPNDDNGYDISDYQDIMDELGTMEDFDRLLEEIHARGMKLIIDLVINHTSDEHPWFKESRSSLDNPKRDWYVWRDKPTNWKSIFGGPAWEYDEKTGQYYLHIFSKKQPDLNWENPEVRKALYDMVNWWLDKGIDGFRVDAISHIKKDFTDLPLEEGKPYLPAWEKMMNVDGIQPLLAELRDETFAKYDIMTVGEANGVSAEDIEEWISEENGKFNMVFQFEDLGLWDDEVRKGVNVPELKKVLTRWQNGVEGIGWNALFIENHDRPRAVSTWGNDSIYWRESATSMACMYFFMQGTPFIYQGQEIGMTNAPFEKIEQYDDVQTHNLYFYNLAEGMEHDAVMTLIKATSRDHSRTPMQWDSSPNAGFSTNQPWIYTNPNYEWLNVEAQKHNPHSVLSFYKQMIALRKQMNVLVYGKYELKELGFEDVYAYTREDEDSKVLVVSNLGPNRYRWNEPENSGLLLSNYESVDPAEIRPYEARVYQIK
;
A
#
# COMPACT_ATOMS: atom_id res chain seq x y z
N MET A 1 16.55 20.30 -8.25
CA MET A 1 16.03 18.93 -8.44
C MET A 1 15.48 18.81 -9.85
N ASN A 2 15.73 17.69 -10.55
CA ASN A 2 15.23 17.51 -11.91
C ASN A 2 13.72 17.22 -11.89
N LYS A 3 12.96 17.91 -12.75
CA LYS A 3 11.53 17.63 -12.95
C LYS A 3 11.35 16.30 -13.64
N LYS A 4 10.46 15.47 -13.11
CA LYS A 4 10.13 14.13 -13.62
C LYS A 4 8.62 13.93 -13.52
N TRP A 5 8.02 13.28 -14.52
CA TRP A 5 6.56 13.08 -14.56
C TRP A 5 6.05 12.34 -13.31
N TRP A 6 6.82 11.36 -12.82
CA TRP A 6 6.48 10.57 -11.65
C TRP A 6 6.57 11.34 -10.33
N LYS A 7 7.37 12.42 -10.26
CA LYS A 7 7.41 13.33 -9.11
C LYS A 7 6.15 14.19 -9.03
N GLU A 8 5.58 14.53 -10.18
CA GLU A 8 4.38 15.36 -10.31
C GLU A 8 3.06 14.56 -10.32
N ALA A 9 3.15 13.24 -10.44
CA ALA A 9 1.99 12.35 -10.48
C ALA A 9 1.23 12.31 -9.15
N VAL A 10 -0.06 11.96 -9.25
CA VAL A 10 -0.89 11.42 -8.18
C VAL A 10 -1.28 9.99 -8.57
N ALA A 11 -0.95 9.04 -7.71
CA ALA A 11 -1.21 7.63 -7.93
C ALA A 11 -2.50 7.18 -7.24
N TYR A 12 -3.20 6.21 -7.85
CA TYR A 12 -4.37 5.55 -7.27
C TYR A 12 -4.17 4.04 -7.29
N GLU A 13 -4.24 3.41 -6.12
CA GLU A 13 -4.11 1.96 -5.96
C GLU A 13 -5.48 1.29 -6.11
N VAL A 14 -5.55 0.30 -7.00
CA VAL A 14 -6.74 -0.49 -7.31
C VAL A 14 -6.49 -1.93 -6.86
N TYR A 15 -7.36 -2.42 -5.99
CA TYR A 15 -7.46 -3.83 -5.62
C TYR A 15 -8.54 -4.48 -6.50
N PRO A 16 -8.18 -5.13 -7.62
CA PRO A 16 -9.11 -5.42 -8.72
C PRO A 16 -10.29 -6.28 -8.26
N ARG A 17 -10.05 -7.26 -7.40
CA ARG A 17 -11.05 -8.18 -6.81
C ARG A 17 -12.22 -7.46 -6.13
N SER A 18 -12.04 -6.21 -5.68
CA SER A 18 -13.06 -5.42 -4.98
C SER A 18 -13.33 -4.05 -5.59
N PHE A 19 -12.84 -3.77 -6.79
CA PHE A 19 -13.05 -2.47 -7.40
C PHE A 19 -14.38 -2.38 -8.14
N MET A 20 -14.64 -3.28 -9.10
CA MET A 20 -15.89 -3.32 -9.86
C MET A 20 -16.04 -4.68 -10.54
N ASP A 21 -17.18 -5.34 -10.36
CA ASP A 21 -17.56 -6.57 -11.07
C ASP A 21 -18.42 -6.19 -12.30
N SER A 22 -18.01 -6.66 -13.47
CA SER A 22 -18.70 -6.40 -14.74
C SER A 22 -19.48 -7.60 -15.29
N ASN A 23 -19.29 -8.80 -14.73
CA ASN A 23 -19.83 -10.05 -15.25
C ASN A 23 -20.88 -10.71 -14.31
N GLY A 24 -20.96 -10.25 -13.05
CA GLY A 24 -21.90 -10.69 -12.04
C GLY A 24 -21.49 -11.95 -11.28
N ASP A 25 -20.22 -12.34 -11.23
CA ASP A 25 -19.76 -13.48 -10.42
C ASP A 25 -19.47 -13.12 -8.94
N GLY A 26 -19.54 -11.82 -8.60
CA GLY A 26 -19.27 -11.31 -7.25
C GLY A 26 -17.81 -10.95 -7.00
N ILE A 27 -16.95 -11.04 -8.01
CA ILE A 27 -15.53 -10.70 -7.97
C ILE A 27 -15.27 -9.56 -8.96
N GLY A 28 -14.51 -8.55 -8.54
CA GLY A 28 -14.14 -7.45 -9.41
C GLY A 28 -13.14 -7.89 -10.48
N ASP A 29 -13.22 -7.30 -11.67
CA ASP A 29 -12.49 -7.76 -12.86
C ASP A 29 -11.88 -6.58 -13.67
N ILE A 30 -10.98 -6.90 -14.61
CA ILE A 30 -10.26 -5.90 -15.43
C ILE A 30 -11.22 -5.03 -16.25
N ASN A 31 -12.36 -5.57 -16.68
CA ASN A 31 -13.36 -4.85 -17.44
C ASN A 31 -14.15 -3.89 -16.55
N GLY A 32 -14.39 -4.27 -15.31
CA GLY A 32 -14.89 -3.39 -14.26
C GLY A 32 -13.95 -2.21 -14.01
N VAL A 33 -12.64 -2.45 -13.92
CA VAL A 33 -11.64 -1.36 -13.81
C VAL A 33 -11.72 -0.44 -15.03
N THR A 34 -11.74 -1.01 -16.23
CA THR A 34 -11.85 -0.26 -17.50
C THR A 34 -13.11 0.63 -17.52
N ALA A 35 -14.23 0.13 -17.03
CA ALA A 35 -15.51 0.86 -16.99
C ALA A 35 -15.50 2.09 -16.05
N LYS A 36 -14.50 2.19 -15.15
CA LYS A 36 -14.39 3.26 -14.16
C LYS A 36 -13.22 4.21 -14.43
N LEU A 37 -12.53 4.08 -15.57
CA LEU A 37 -11.41 4.97 -15.91
C LEU A 37 -11.81 6.45 -16.02
N ASP A 38 -13.04 6.74 -16.46
CA ASP A 38 -13.55 8.12 -16.52
C ASP A 38 -13.68 8.72 -15.11
N TYR A 39 -14.12 7.93 -14.12
CA TYR A 39 -14.16 8.35 -12.72
C TYR A 39 -12.77 8.71 -12.19
N LEU A 40 -11.77 7.85 -12.42
CA LEU A 40 -10.38 8.09 -12.00
C LEU A 40 -9.78 9.31 -12.71
N LYS A 41 -10.10 9.49 -14.01
CA LYS A 41 -9.67 10.66 -14.76
C LYS A 41 -10.30 11.95 -14.24
N GLU A 42 -11.59 11.94 -13.93
CA GLU A 42 -12.31 13.07 -13.33
C GLU A 42 -11.85 13.41 -11.92
N LEU A 43 -11.35 12.42 -11.16
CA LEU A 43 -10.68 12.64 -9.88
C LEU A 43 -9.35 13.40 -10.07
N GLY A 44 -8.69 13.21 -11.22
CA GLY A 44 -7.42 13.86 -11.57
C GLY A 44 -6.19 12.97 -11.37
N ILE A 45 -6.40 11.64 -11.34
CA ILE A 45 -5.34 10.64 -11.22
C ILE A 45 -4.45 10.64 -12.47
N ASP A 46 -3.15 10.45 -12.25
CA ASP A 46 -2.16 10.33 -13.32
C ASP A 46 -1.66 8.90 -13.50
N VAL A 47 -1.55 8.14 -12.41
CA VAL A 47 -1.02 6.78 -12.39
C VAL A 47 -2.00 5.87 -11.67
N ILE A 48 -2.34 4.75 -12.29
CA ILE A 48 -3.06 3.66 -11.65
C ILE A 48 -2.03 2.59 -11.29
N TRP A 49 -1.99 2.19 -10.03
CA TRP A 49 -1.33 0.98 -9.58
C TRP A 49 -2.41 -0.09 -9.44
N ILE A 50 -2.30 -1.18 -10.19
CA ILE A 50 -3.16 -2.35 -10.00
C ILE A 50 -2.41 -3.41 -9.20
N CYS A 51 -3.02 -3.89 -8.11
CA CYS A 51 -2.58 -5.08 -7.37
C CYS A 51 -2.50 -6.31 -8.30
N PRO A 52 -1.86 -7.42 -7.89
CA PRO A 52 -1.61 -8.57 -8.75
C PRO A 52 -2.87 -9.04 -9.51
N MET A 53 -2.73 -9.16 -10.84
CA MET A 53 -3.78 -9.66 -11.73
C MET A 53 -3.39 -10.95 -12.46
N TYR A 54 -2.22 -11.49 -12.12
CA TYR A 54 -1.62 -12.67 -12.74
C TYR A 54 -2.35 -13.95 -12.35
N LYS A 55 -2.15 -15.01 -13.12
CA LYS A 55 -2.72 -16.33 -12.80
C LYS A 55 -2.27 -16.80 -11.42
N SER A 56 -3.21 -17.00 -10.51
CA SER A 56 -2.96 -17.36 -9.11
C SER A 56 -4.06 -18.29 -8.57
N PRO A 57 -3.72 -19.20 -7.63
CA PRO A 57 -4.70 -19.96 -6.86
C PRO A 57 -5.50 -19.15 -5.82
N ASN A 58 -5.11 -17.89 -5.57
CA ASN A 58 -5.72 -16.98 -4.60
C ASN A 58 -5.65 -17.47 -3.14
N ASP A 59 -4.55 -18.10 -2.72
CA ASP A 59 -4.31 -18.30 -1.28
C ASP A 59 -3.98 -16.98 -0.56
N ASP A 60 -3.40 -16.02 -1.30
CA ASP A 60 -3.14 -14.65 -0.84
C ASP A 60 -3.64 -13.63 -1.87
N ASN A 61 -4.82 -13.89 -2.44
CA ASN A 61 -5.55 -13.02 -3.37
C ASN A 61 -4.68 -12.38 -4.48
N GLY A 62 -3.88 -13.20 -5.15
CA GLY A 62 -3.10 -12.82 -6.33
C GLY A 62 -1.60 -12.71 -6.07
N TYR A 63 -1.16 -12.58 -4.82
CA TYR A 63 0.27 -12.52 -4.47
C TYR A 63 0.96 -13.90 -4.60
N ASP A 64 0.22 -15.00 -4.52
CA ASP A 64 0.70 -16.35 -4.84
C ASP A 64 0.59 -16.65 -6.35
N ILE A 65 1.54 -16.14 -7.15
CA ILE A 65 1.49 -16.23 -8.63
C ILE A 65 1.93 -17.60 -9.15
N SER A 66 1.08 -18.23 -9.96
CA SER A 66 1.33 -19.52 -10.63
C SER A 66 1.76 -19.40 -12.10
N ASP A 67 1.47 -18.27 -12.75
CA ASP A 67 2.02 -17.89 -14.06
C ASP A 67 2.11 -16.36 -14.17
N TYR A 68 3.32 -15.83 -14.32
CA TYR A 68 3.58 -14.39 -14.40
C TYR A 68 3.11 -13.73 -15.70
N GLN A 69 2.86 -14.51 -16.76
CA GLN A 69 2.56 -13.99 -18.10
C GLN A 69 1.14 -14.36 -18.57
N ASP A 70 0.31 -14.85 -17.65
CA ASP A 70 -1.11 -15.12 -17.87
C ASP A 70 -1.96 -14.33 -16.87
N ILE A 71 -3.18 -13.99 -17.26
CA ILE A 71 -4.13 -13.26 -16.41
C ILE A 71 -4.90 -14.26 -15.54
N MET A 72 -5.24 -13.85 -14.32
CA MET A 72 -6.11 -14.62 -13.43
C MET A 72 -7.47 -14.88 -14.09
N ASP A 73 -7.91 -16.14 -14.11
CA ASP A 73 -9.10 -16.57 -14.85
C ASP A 73 -10.38 -15.79 -14.44
N GLU A 74 -10.51 -15.39 -13.17
CA GLU A 74 -11.62 -14.59 -12.64
C GLU A 74 -11.52 -13.09 -12.96
N LEU A 75 -10.32 -12.56 -13.26
CA LEU A 75 -10.13 -11.15 -13.58
C LEU A 75 -10.26 -10.83 -15.07
N GLY A 76 -10.15 -11.85 -15.94
CA GLY A 76 -10.36 -11.73 -17.38
C GLY A 76 -9.25 -12.38 -18.20
N THR A 77 -8.95 -11.79 -19.35
CA THR A 77 -8.00 -12.30 -20.34
C THR A 77 -6.86 -11.32 -20.61
N MET A 78 -5.81 -11.78 -21.29
CA MET A 78 -4.72 -10.90 -21.73
C MET A 78 -5.23 -9.80 -22.69
N GLU A 79 -6.25 -10.10 -23.49
CA GLU A 79 -6.91 -9.12 -24.35
C GLU A 79 -7.67 -8.04 -23.55
N ASP A 80 -8.25 -8.39 -22.40
CA ASP A 80 -8.87 -7.42 -21.50
C ASP A 80 -7.80 -6.52 -20.86
N PHE A 81 -6.66 -7.09 -20.47
CA PHE A 81 -5.51 -6.30 -19.98
C PHE A 81 -4.98 -5.34 -21.06
N ASP A 82 -4.78 -5.82 -22.28
CA ASP A 82 -4.30 -4.99 -23.40
C ASP A 82 -5.26 -3.82 -23.66
N ARG A 83 -6.57 -4.07 -23.59
CA ARG A 83 -7.59 -3.01 -23.69
C ARG A 83 -7.53 -2.04 -22.50
N LEU A 84 -7.37 -2.53 -21.27
CA LEU A 84 -7.22 -1.66 -20.09
C LEU A 84 -6.03 -0.71 -20.28
N LEU A 85 -4.86 -1.24 -20.68
CA LEU A 85 -3.66 -0.45 -20.91
C LEU A 85 -3.87 0.62 -21.99
N GLU A 86 -4.44 0.24 -23.14
CA GLU A 86 -4.77 1.17 -24.22
C GLU A 86 -5.71 2.30 -23.76
N GLU A 87 -6.79 1.95 -23.04
CA GLU A 87 -7.79 2.91 -22.57
C GLU A 87 -7.26 3.85 -21.46
N ILE A 88 -6.33 3.38 -20.62
CA ILE A 88 -5.61 4.20 -19.65
C ILE A 88 -4.73 5.23 -20.38
N HIS A 89 -3.93 4.77 -21.35
CA HIS A 89 -3.05 5.65 -22.14
C HIS A 89 -3.84 6.64 -23.00
N ALA A 90 -4.98 6.24 -23.57
CA ALA A 90 -5.86 7.12 -24.33
C ALA A 90 -6.39 8.30 -23.48
N ARG A 91 -6.49 8.12 -22.16
CA ARG A 91 -6.87 9.17 -21.20
C ARG A 91 -5.67 9.96 -20.66
N GLY A 92 -4.46 9.69 -21.16
CA GLY A 92 -3.22 10.30 -20.68
C GLY A 92 -2.90 9.95 -19.22
N MET A 93 -3.39 8.81 -18.75
CA MET A 93 -2.98 8.21 -17.48
C MET A 93 -1.92 7.13 -17.75
N LYS A 94 -1.35 6.58 -16.69
CA LYS A 94 -0.30 5.56 -16.70
C LYS A 94 -0.71 4.35 -15.88
N LEU A 95 -0.18 3.18 -16.24
CA LEU A 95 -0.42 1.94 -15.51
C LEU A 95 0.90 1.40 -14.96
N ILE A 96 1.00 1.28 -13.64
CA ILE A 96 2.01 0.44 -13.00
C ILE A 96 1.33 -0.84 -12.49
N ILE A 97 2.04 -1.95 -12.58
CA ILE A 97 1.54 -3.25 -12.10
C ILE A 97 2.37 -3.73 -10.90
N ASP A 98 1.80 -4.61 -10.10
CA ASP A 98 2.50 -5.19 -8.96
C ASP A 98 3.53 -6.24 -9.39
N LEU A 99 4.75 -6.20 -8.87
CA LEU A 99 5.82 -7.13 -9.22
C LEU A 99 6.19 -7.99 -8.00
N VAL A 100 5.63 -9.21 -7.96
CA VAL A 100 5.79 -10.15 -6.84
C VAL A 100 6.87 -11.17 -7.15
N ILE A 101 8.10 -10.88 -6.73
CA ILE A 101 9.29 -11.66 -7.13
C ILE A 101 10.13 -12.16 -5.95
N ASN A 102 9.68 -11.97 -4.71
CA ASN A 102 10.26 -12.68 -3.57
C ASN A 102 9.92 -14.19 -3.59
N HIS A 103 8.70 -14.52 -4.01
CA HIS A 103 8.14 -15.86 -3.97
C HIS A 103 7.27 -16.09 -5.22
N THR A 104 6.89 -17.35 -5.47
CA THR A 104 5.81 -17.72 -6.40
C THR A 104 4.76 -18.55 -5.65
N SER A 105 3.66 -18.88 -6.30
CA SER A 105 2.79 -19.98 -5.86
C SER A 105 3.55 -21.32 -5.81
N ASP A 106 3.17 -22.20 -4.88
CA ASP A 106 3.56 -23.62 -4.89
C ASP A 106 2.95 -24.39 -6.08
N GLU A 107 2.02 -23.76 -6.81
CA GLU A 107 1.45 -24.28 -8.05
C GLU A 107 2.19 -23.79 -9.30
N HIS A 108 3.17 -22.90 -9.15
CA HIS A 108 3.99 -22.44 -10.26
C HIS A 108 4.76 -23.62 -10.89
N PRO A 109 4.87 -23.72 -12.23
CA PRO A 109 5.62 -24.79 -12.90
C PRO A 109 7.03 -24.98 -12.34
N TRP A 110 7.71 -23.87 -12.01
CA TRP A 110 9.04 -23.92 -11.40
C TRP A 110 9.04 -24.65 -10.06
N PHE A 111 8.08 -24.42 -9.17
CA PHE A 111 8.03 -25.12 -7.88
C PHE A 111 7.63 -26.58 -8.05
N LYS A 112 6.69 -26.87 -8.95
CA LYS A 112 6.29 -28.24 -9.30
C LYS A 112 7.48 -29.07 -9.78
N GLU A 113 8.35 -28.50 -10.61
CA GLU A 113 9.61 -29.11 -11.02
C GLU A 113 10.63 -29.19 -9.86
N SER A 114 10.82 -28.09 -9.11
CA SER A 114 11.76 -28.01 -7.98
C SER A 114 11.49 -29.06 -6.89
N ARG A 115 10.21 -29.31 -6.56
CA ARG A 115 9.79 -30.30 -5.58
C ARG A 115 9.75 -31.73 -6.14
N SER A 116 10.00 -31.92 -7.44
CA SER A 116 9.79 -33.21 -8.09
C SER A 116 10.86 -34.26 -7.72
N SER A 117 12.10 -33.82 -7.48
CA SER A 117 13.22 -34.64 -7.02
C SER A 117 14.38 -33.76 -6.51
N LEU A 118 15.32 -34.34 -5.77
CA LEU A 118 16.51 -33.63 -5.26
C LEU A 118 17.51 -33.25 -6.36
N ASP A 119 17.44 -33.88 -7.52
CA ASP A 119 18.35 -33.71 -8.67
C ASP A 119 17.71 -32.97 -9.85
N ASN A 120 16.49 -32.44 -9.69
CA ASN A 120 15.82 -31.67 -10.73
C ASN A 120 16.61 -30.36 -11.04
N PRO A 121 16.77 -29.95 -12.30
CA PRO A 121 17.46 -28.70 -12.64
C PRO A 121 16.88 -27.44 -11.97
N LYS A 122 15.58 -27.44 -11.65
CA LYS A 122 14.92 -26.35 -10.92
C LYS A 122 14.93 -26.52 -9.41
N ARG A 123 15.66 -27.51 -8.86
CA ARG A 123 15.72 -27.74 -7.40
C ARG A 123 16.13 -26.46 -6.67
N ASP A 124 17.24 -25.86 -7.09
CA ASP A 124 17.81 -24.67 -6.46
C ASP A 124 17.17 -23.36 -6.94
N TRP A 125 15.99 -23.43 -7.58
CA TRP A 125 15.19 -22.23 -7.87
C TRP A 125 14.43 -21.72 -6.64
N TYR A 126 14.28 -22.58 -5.63
CA TYR A 126 13.68 -22.28 -4.34
C TYR A 126 14.64 -22.66 -3.22
N VAL A 127 14.35 -22.19 -2.01
CA VAL A 127 15.20 -22.44 -0.84
C VAL A 127 14.78 -23.73 -0.15
N TRP A 128 15.63 -24.77 -0.25
CA TRP A 128 15.45 -26.07 0.40
C TRP A 128 16.50 -26.34 1.47
N ARG A 129 16.13 -27.02 2.57
CA ARG A 129 17.05 -27.42 3.65
C ARG A 129 16.67 -28.75 4.30
N ASP A 130 17.68 -29.49 4.75
CA ASP A 130 17.48 -30.67 5.63
C ASP A 130 17.02 -30.28 7.03
N LYS A 131 17.52 -29.13 7.53
CA LYS A 131 17.22 -28.60 8.86
C LYS A 131 16.67 -27.18 8.75
N PRO A 132 15.41 -26.95 9.16
CA PRO A 132 14.82 -25.63 9.16
C PRO A 132 15.45 -24.77 10.25
N THR A 133 15.37 -23.45 10.10
CA THR A 133 15.64 -22.51 11.19
C THR A 133 14.42 -22.38 12.09
N ASN A 134 14.56 -21.72 13.24
CA ASN A 134 13.46 -21.40 14.16
C ASN A 134 12.62 -20.16 13.74
N TRP A 135 12.54 -19.86 12.45
CA TRP A 135 11.84 -18.67 11.96
C TRP A 135 10.32 -18.87 11.96
N LYS A 136 9.62 -17.80 12.35
CA LYS A 136 8.17 -17.67 12.22
C LYS A 136 7.83 -17.04 10.86
N SER A 137 6.82 -17.58 10.17
CA SER A 137 6.23 -16.94 9.00
C SER A 137 5.53 -15.62 9.41
N ILE A 138 5.52 -14.64 8.51
CA ILE A 138 4.82 -13.37 8.65
C ILE A 138 3.32 -13.59 8.86
N PHE A 139 2.75 -14.65 8.26
CA PHE A 139 1.34 -15.03 8.43
C PHE A 139 1.12 -16.03 9.57
N GLY A 140 2.10 -16.21 10.45
CA GLY A 140 2.03 -17.11 11.60
C GLY A 140 2.48 -18.54 11.31
N GLY A 141 2.83 -19.26 12.37
CA GLY A 141 3.40 -20.61 12.26
C GLY A 141 4.87 -20.65 11.83
N PRO A 142 5.43 -21.84 11.55
CA PRO A 142 6.80 -21.98 11.05
C PRO A 142 6.95 -21.38 9.64
N ALA A 143 8.12 -20.84 9.32
CA ALA A 143 8.47 -20.39 7.96
C ALA A 143 8.98 -21.53 7.05
N TRP A 144 8.94 -22.77 7.53
CA TRP A 144 9.48 -23.94 6.83
C TRP A 144 8.45 -25.06 6.78
N GLU A 145 8.11 -25.51 5.58
CA GLU A 145 7.14 -26.58 5.35
C GLU A 145 7.86 -27.84 4.87
N TYR A 146 7.52 -28.99 5.44
CA TYR A 146 8.15 -30.26 5.12
C TYR A 146 7.56 -30.89 3.85
N ASP A 147 8.40 -31.25 2.89
CA ASP A 147 8.02 -32.01 1.71
C ASP A 147 8.40 -33.48 1.88
N GLU A 148 7.38 -34.33 2.08
CA GLU A 148 7.59 -35.78 2.31
C GLU A 148 8.30 -36.47 1.14
N LYS A 149 8.11 -35.96 -0.09
CA LYS A 149 8.65 -36.57 -1.30
C LYS A 149 10.17 -36.49 -1.37
N THR A 150 10.73 -35.35 -0.98
CA THR A 150 12.18 -35.10 -1.01
C THR A 150 12.84 -35.18 0.38
N GLY A 151 12.05 -35.26 1.45
CA GLY A 151 12.55 -35.35 2.82
C GLY A 151 13.23 -34.07 3.31
N GLN A 152 12.90 -32.93 2.71
CA GLN A 152 13.48 -31.62 3.02
C GLN A 152 12.37 -30.60 3.28
N TYR A 153 12.74 -29.47 3.86
CA TYR A 153 11.87 -28.33 4.09
C TYR A 153 12.11 -27.27 3.02
N TYR A 154 11.05 -26.62 2.56
CA TYR A 154 11.15 -25.39 1.76
C TYR A 154 10.79 -24.16 2.59
N LEU A 155 11.45 -23.03 2.29
CA LEU A 155 11.15 -21.75 2.93
C LEU A 155 9.87 -21.14 2.37
N HIS A 156 9.04 -20.60 3.25
CA HIS A 156 7.95 -19.70 2.92
C HIS A 156 7.83 -18.63 4.02
N ILE A 157 8.28 -17.40 3.74
CA ILE A 157 8.19 -16.32 4.74
C ILE A 157 6.74 -15.78 4.87
N PHE A 158 5.89 -16.07 3.89
CA PHE A 158 4.45 -15.77 3.89
C PHE A 158 3.63 -17.07 4.07
N SER A 159 2.57 -17.28 3.29
CA SER A 159 1.77 -18.51 3.36
C SER A 159 2.56 -19.73 2.89
N LYS A 160 2.11 -20.93 3.27
CA LYS A 160 2.72 -22.20 2.84
C LYS A 160 2.69 -22.39 1.33
N LYS A 161 1.76 -21.72 0.64
CA LYS A 161 1.59 -21.75 -0.82
C LYS A 161 2.40 -20.66 -1.51
N GLN A 162 3.25 -19.91 -0.78
CA GLN A 162 4.16 -18.90 -1.29
C GLN A 162 5.64 -19.28 -1.03
N PRO A 163 6.16 -20.37 -1.64
CA PRO A 163 7.57 -20.72 -1.52
C PRO A 163 8.50 -19.63 -2.06
N ASP A 164 9.50 -19.28 -1.24
CA ASP A 164 10.48 -18.24 -1.56
C ASP A 164 11.41 -18.66 -2.70
N LEU A 165 11.59 -17.74 -3.65
CA LEU A 165 12.57 -17.87 -4.73
C LEU A 165 13.99 -17.72 -4.17
N ASN A 166 14.91 -18.49 -4.75
CA ASN A 166 16.33 -18.42 -4.41
C ASN A 166 17.04 -17.38 -5.28
N TRP A 167 17.10 -16.14 -4.79
CA TRP A 167 17.77 -15.03 -5.49
C TRP A 167 19.28 -15.18 -5.64
N GLU A 168 19.93 -16.07 -4.89
CA GLU A 168 21.35 -16.39 -5.09
C GLU A 168 21.58 -17.11 -6.43
N ASN A 169 20.55 -17.77 -6.97
CA ASN A 169 20.64 -18.51 -8.23
C ASN A 169 20.54 -17.55 -9.44
N PRO A 170 21.59 -17.42 -10.28
CA PRO A 170 21.56 -16.54 -11.43
C PRO A 170 20.53 -16.95 -12.50
N GLU A 171 20.15 -18.22 -12.60
CA GLU A 171 19.11 -18.67 -13.53
C GLU A 171 17.73 -18.17 -13.12
N VAL A 172 17.44 -18.12 -11.81
CA VAL A 172 16.22 -17.52 -11.27
C VAL A 172 16.18 -16.04 -11.62
N ARG A 173 17.25 -15.30 -11.31
CA ARG A 173 17.32 -13.87 -11.59
C ARG A 173 17.15 -13.57 -13.08
N LYS A 174 17.83 -14.33 -13.95
CA LYS A 174 17.64 -14.19 -15.40
C LYS A 174 16.20 -14.43 -15.83
N ALA A 175 15.55 -15.49 -15.34
CA ALA A 175 14.15 -15.78 -15.68
C ALA A 175 13.19 -14.66 -15.21
N LEU A 176 13.44 -14.10 -14.02
CA LEU A 176 12.69 -12.95 -13.51
C LEU A 176 12.90 -11.72 -14.39
N TYR A 177 14.14 -11.41 -14.80
CA TYR A 177 14.42 -10.25 -15.65
C TYR A 177 13.79 -10.39 -17.05
N ASP A 178 13.82 -11.59 -17.62
CA ASP A 178 13.15 -11.88 -18.89
C ASP A 178 11.63 -11.64 -18.77
N MET A 179 11.02 -12.04 -17.65
CA MET A 179 9.60 -11.80 -17.35
C MET A 179 9.28 -10.31 -17.14
N VAL A 180 10.09 -9.59 -16.36
CA VAL A 180 9.93 -8.15 -16.12
C VAL A 180 9.99 -7.37 -17.44
N ASN A 181 10.99 -7.67 -18.27
CA ASN A 181 11.15 -7.02 -19.57
C ASN A 181 10.00 -7.35 -20.52
N TRP A 182 9.41 -8.54 -20.45
CA TRP A 182 8.24 -8.88 -21.26
C TRP A 182 7.04 -7.96 -20.97
N TRP A 183 6.78 -7.65 -19.71
CA TRP A 183 5.72 -6.71 -19.32
C TRP A 183 6.06 -5.27 -19.73
N LEU A 184 7.31 -4.85 -19.56
CA LEU A 184 7.79 -3.53 -20.00
C LEU A 184 7.69 -3.35 -21.53
N ASP A 185 8.03 -4.37 -22.30
CA ASP A 185 7.90 -4.39 -23.77
C ASP A 185 6.43 -4.30 -24.21
N LYS A 186 5.49 -4.73 -23.37
CA LYS A 186 4.04 -4.62 -23.59
C LYS A 186 3.55 -3.17 -23.44
N GLY A 187 4.30 -2.33 -22.72
CA GLY A 187 4.08 -0.88 -22.65
C GLY A 187 3.57 -0.35 -21.30
N ILE A 188 3.65 -1.13 -20.22
CA ILE A 188 3.34 -0.60 -18.88
C ILE A 188 4.30 0.55 -18.49
N ASP A 189 3.87 1.41 -17.58
CA ASP A 189 4.61 2.60 -17.16
C ASP A 189 5.45 2.37 -15.89
N GLY A 190 5.54 1.12 -15.42
CA GLY A 190 6.41 0.72 -14.33
C GLY A 190 5.83 -0.26 -13.33
N PHE A 191 6.39 -0.28 -12.12
CA PHE A 191 6.09 -1.30 -11.11
C PHE A 191 5.98 -0.75 -9.70
N ARG A 192 5.06 -1.31 -8.92
CA ARG A 192 5.23 -1.46 -7.47
C ARG A 192 5.88 -2.81 -7.22
N VAL A 193 6.98 -2.87 -6.47
CA VAL A 193 7.74 -4.12 -6.30
C VAL A 193 7.52 -4.66 -4.89
N ASP A 194 6.73 -5.73 -4.81
CA ASP A 194 6.28 -6.38 -3.57
C ASP A 194 7.43 -6.99 -2.79
N ALA A 195 7.36 -6.83 -1.46
CA ALA A 195 8.23 -7.49 -0.48
C ALA A 195 9.71 -7.47 -0.85
N ILE A 196 10.17 -6.43 -1.56
CA ILE A 196 11.45 -6.49 -2.26
C ILE A 196 12.63 -6.45 -1.29
N SER A 197 12.42 -5.93 -0.09
CA SER A 197 13.41 -6.00 1.00
C SER A 197 13.61 -7.41 1.55
N HIS A 198 12.78 -8.39 1.17
CA HIS A 198 12.85 -9.76 1.66
C HIS A 198 13.64 -10.74 0.79
N ILE A 199 14.13 -10.33 -0.38
CA ILE A 199 14.77 -11.25 -1.35
C ILE A 199 16.10 -11.85 -0.87
N LYS A 200 16.77 -11.20 0.08
CA LYS A 200 18.04 -11.67 0.68
C LYS A 200 17.81 -12.27 2.06
N LYS A 201 18.42 -13.43 2.31
CA LYS A 201 18.25 -14.21 3.55
C LYS A 201 19.59 -14.51 4.24
N ASP A 202 19.62 -14.44 5.57
CA ASP A 202 20.70 -14.96 6.44
C ASP A 202 20.17 -16.15 7.23
N PHE A 203 20.45 -17.38 6.80
CA PHE A 203 19.89 -18.62 7.38
C PHE A 203 20.44 -19.05 8.75
N THR A 204 20.68 -18.11 9.65
CA THR A 204 21.05 -18.37 11.04
C THR A 204 19.83 -18.41 11.96
N ASP A 205 19.89 -19.26 13.00
CA ASP A 205 18.84 -19.35 14.01
C ASP A 205 18.85 -18.12 14.93
N LEU A 206 17.67 -17.72 15.38
CA LEU A 206 17.51 -16.74 16.45
C LEU A 206 17.79 -17.38 17.83
N PRO A 207 18.19 -16.59 18.84
CA PRO A 207 18.26 -17.09 20.21
C PRO A 207 16.91 -17.65 20.67
N LEU A 208 16.89 -18.87 21.20
CA LEU A 208 15.65 -19.52 21.66
C LEU A 208 15.01 -18.73 22.83
N GLU A 209 13.69 -18.59 22.79
CA GLU A 209 12.87 -18.06 23.89
C GLU A 209 12.02 -19.18 24.51
N GLU A 210 11.86 -19.19 25.83
CA GLU A 210 11.07 -20.21 26.53
C GLU A 210 9.60 -20.17 26.09
N GLY A 211 9.07 -21.32 25.69
CA GLY A 211 7.68 -21.46 25.24
C GLY A 211 7.39 -20.98 23.81
N LYS A 212 8.37 -20.44 23.09
CA LYS A 212 8.20 -19.96 21.70
C LYS A 212 9.11 -20.74 20.73
N PRO A 213 8.58 -21.79 20.07
CA PRO A 213 9.38 -22.60 19.15
C PRO A 213 9.76 -21.86 17.87
N TYR A 214 9.02 -20.81 17.50
CA TYR A 214 9.27 -20.00 16.30
C TYR A 214 9.26 -18.51 16.66
N LEU A 215 10.20 -17.75 16.10
CA LEU A 215 10.40 -16.33 16.41
C LEU A 215 10.36 -15.46 15.14
N PRO A 216 9.81 -14.23 15.20
CA PRO A 216 9.85 -13.29 14.09
C PRO A 216 11.31 -12.97 13.71
N ALA A 217 11.72 -13.36 12.51
CA ALA A 217 13.11 -13.31 12.06
C ALA A 217 13.41 -12.11 11.16
N TRP A 218 12.86 -10.94 11.48
CA TRP A 218 12.96 -9.72 10.67
C TRP A 218 14.40 -9.41 10.27
N GLU A 219 15.35 -9.40 11.21
CA GLU A 219 16.78 -9.14 10.94
C GLU A 219 17.47 -10.17 10.03
N LYS A 220 16.84 -11.33 9.80
CA LYS A 220 17.37 -12.44 8.99
C LYS A 220 16.74 -12.52 7.60
N MET A 221 15.65 -11.81 7.38
CA MET A 221 14.86 -11.90 6.16
C MET A 221 14.42 -10.55 5.62
N MET A 222 14.79 -9.41 6.22
CA MET A 222 14.38 -8.07 5.82
C MET A 222 15.59 -7.14 5.75
N ASN A 223 15.84 -6.56 4.59
CA ASN A 223 16.98 -5.68 4.29
C ASN A 223 18.34 -6.28 4.71
N VAL A 224 18.53 -7.57 4.45
CA VAL A 224 19.74 -8.30 4.83
C VAL A 224 20.94 -7.87 3.98
N ASP A 225 22.12 -7.81 4.60
CA ASP A 225 23.40 -7.52 3.92
C ASP A 225 23.59 -8.34 2.63
N GLY A 226 23.96 -7.64 1.56
CA GLY A 226 24.12 -8.21 0.22
C GLY A 226 22.87 -8.14 -0.66
N ILE A 227 21.78 -7.53 -0.20
CA ILE A 227 20.61 -7.24 -1.04
C ILE A 227 20.90 -6.21 -2.14
N GLN A 228 21.72 -5.21 -1.86
CA GLN A 228 21.96 -4.06 -2.75
C GLN A 228 22.52 -4.41 -4.13
N PRO A 229 23.51 -5.34 -4.26
CA PRO A 229 23.94 -5.83 -5.56
C PRO A 229 22.83 -6.53 -6.37
N LEU A 230 21.93 -7.28 -5.72
CA LEU A 230 20.81 -7.96 -6.39
C LEU A 230 19.81 -6.95 -6.95
N LEU A 231 19.52 -5.90 -6.18
CA LEU A 231 18.65 -4.81 -6.62
C LEU A 231 19.29 -3.98 -7.74
N ALA A 232 20.61 -3.76 -7.68
CA ALA A 232 21.33 -3.05 -8.74
C ALA A 232 21.31 -3.85 -10.05
N GLU A 233 21.54 -5.17 -9.98
CA GLU A 233 21.42 -6.07 -11.14
C GLU A 233 20.00 -6.06 -11.71
N LEU A 234 18.96 -6.13 -10.86
CA LEU A 234 17.57 -5.99 -11.29
C LEU A 234 17.33 -4.66 -12.03
N ARG A 235 17.76 -3.53 -11.45
CA ARG A 235 17.62 -2.22 -12.09
C ARG A 235 18.31 -2.18 -13.46
N ASP A 236 19.57 -2.60 -13.51
CA ASP A 236 20.41 -2.48 -14.70
C ASP A 236 19.94 -3.42 -15.83
N GLU A 237 19.43 -4.60 -15.46
CA GLU A 237 18.90 -5.57 -16.41
C GLU A 237 17.44 -5.34 -16.81
N THR A 238 16.73 -4.44 -16.13
CA THR A 238 15.31 -4.17 -16.42
C THR A 238 15.00 -2.67 -16.40
N PHE A 239 14.73 -2.08 -15.23
CA PHE A 239 14.13 -0.76 -15.06
C PHE A 239 14.88 0.36 -15.77
N ALA A 240 16.21 0.35 -15.75
CA ALA A 240 17.05 1.39 -16.36
C ALA A 240 16.94 1.46 -17.89
N LYS A 241 16.32 0.45 -18.54
CA LYS A 241 16.14 0.37 -19.99
C LYS A 241 14.90 1.11 -20.49
N TYR A 242 14.02 1.57 -19.59
CA TYR A 242 12.71 2.16 -19.93
C TYR A 242 12.44 3.46 -19.16
N ASP A 243 11.59 4.35 -19.69
CA ASP A 243 11.10 5.55 -18.97
C ASP A 243 9.88 5.20 -18.13
N ILE A 244 10.13 4.62 -16.97
CA ILE A 244 9.10 4.11 -16.05
C ILE A 244 9.22 4.71 -14.65
N MET A 245 8.18 4.49 -13.84
CA MET A 245 8.22 4.71 -12.39
C MET A 245 8.37 3.38 -11.65
N THR A 246 9.29 3.31 -10.68
CA THR A 246 9.37 2.18 -9.75
C THR A 246 9.20 2.63 -8.30
N VAL A 247 8.33 1.93 -7.58
CA VAL A 247 8.16 2.07 -6.13
C VAL A 247 8.41 0.72 -5.46
N GLY A 248 9.47 0.63 -4.66
CA GLY A 248 9.78 -0.60 -3.91
C GLY A 248 9.00 -0.65 -2.60
N GLU A 249 8.35 -1.77 -2.30
CA GLU A 249 7.88 -2.03 -0.95
C GLU A 249 9.06 -2.47 -0.07
N ALA A 250 9.61 -1.55 0.70
CA ALA A 250 10.90 -1.74 1.37
C ALA A 250 10.75 -1.66 2.89
N ASN A 251 10.08 -2.66 3.47
CA ASN A 251 10.00 -2.78 4.92
C ASN A 251 11.41 -2.93 5.53
N GLY A 252 11.62 -2.34 6.71
CA GLY A 252 12.89 -2.35 7.42
C GLY A 252 13.98 -1.43 6.87
N VAL A 253 13.67 -0.57 5.89
CA VAL A 253 14.59 0.46 5.41
C VAL A 253 14.44 1.71 6.28
N SER A 254 15.55 2.17 6.84
CA SER A 254 15.61 3.41 7.61
C SER A 254 15.77 4.62 6.69
N ALA A 255 15.42 5.82 7.19
CA ALA A 255 15.68 7.07 6.46
C ALA A 255 17.18 7.31 6.24
N GLU A 256 18.05 6.71 7.07
CA GLU A 256 19.50 6.82 6.98
C GLU A 256 20.10 5.97 5.85
N ASP A 257 19.45 4.86 5.47
CA ASP A 257 19.92 3.96 4.39
C ASP A 257 19.34 4.29 3.01
N ILE A 258 18.51 5.34 2.94
CA ILE A 258 17.61 5.60 1.82
C ILE A 258 18.34 5.97 0.51
N GLU A 259 19.56 6.49 0.60
CA GLU A 259 20.37 6.89 -0.56
C GLU A 259 20.63 5.70 -1.49
N GLU A 260 20.94 4.53 -0.94
CA GLU A 260 21.19 3.34 -1.74
C GLU A 260 19.93 2.81 -2.43
N TRP A 261 18.75 3.14 -1.89
CA TRP A 261 17.46 2.69 -2.42
C TRP A 261 16.90 3.63 -3.48
N ILE A 262 16.91 4.96 -3.27
CA ILE A 262 16.12 5.90 -4.09
C ILE A 262 16.85 7.17 -4.56
N SER A 263 18.18 7.24 -4.45
CA SER A 263 18.92 8.42 -4.95
C SER A 263 18.95 8.51 -6.48
N GLU A 264 19.12 9.72 -7.02
CA GLU A 264 19.24 9.92 -8.47
C GLU A 264 20.48 9.21 -9.08
N GLU A 265 21.58 9.08 -8.32
CA GLU A 265 22.83 8.47 -8.82
C GLU A 265 22.93 6.97 -8.55
N ASN A 266 22.62 6.52 -7.32
CA ASN A 266 22.87 5.16 -6.86
C ASN A 266 21.60 4.37 -6.53
N GLY A 267 20.43 5.01 -6.59
CA GLY A 267 19.14 4.40 -6.28
C GLY A 267 18.78 3.27 -7.25
N LYS A 268 18.03 2.30 -6.73
CA LYS A 268 17.49 1.16 -7.48
C LYS A 268 16.01 1.34 -7.81
N PHE A 269 15.34 2.23 -7.08
CA PHE A 269 13.96 2.61 -7.28
C PHE A 269 13.83 4.13 -7.39
N ASN A 270 12.70 4.62 -7.91
CA ASN A 270 12.42 6.07 -7.87
C ASN A 270 11.93 6.52 -6.50
N MET A 271 11.24 5.64 -5.80
CA MET A 271 10.72 5.84 -4.45
C MET A 271 10.54 4.49 -3.74
N VAL A 272 10.28 4.50 -2.44
CA VAL A 272 9.92 3.31 -1.67
C VAL A 272 8.73 3.60 -0.78
N PHE A 273 7.89 2.58 -0.56
CA PHE A 273 7.01 2.53 0.59
C PHE A 273 7.84 2.14 1.81
N GLN A 274 7.97 3.09 2.71
CA GLN A 274 8.50 2.89 4.05
C GLN A 274 7.36 2.58 5.01
N PHE A 275 7.69 1.89 6.10
CA PHE A 275 6.68 1.40 7.05
C PHE A 275 7.02 1.69 8.51
N GLU A 276 7.92 2.64 8.79
CA GLU A 276 8.20 3.07 10.16
C GLU A 276 6.98 3.74 10.80
N ASP A 277 6.16 4.42 10.00
CA ASP A 277 4.87 4.97 10.41
C ASP A 277 3.80 3.89 10.56
N LEU A 278 3.97 2.72 9.93
CA LEU A 278 3.09 1.58 10.16
C LEU A 278 3.26 0.97 11.55
N GLY A 279 4.44 1.13 12.18
CA GLY A 279 4.62 0.80 13.60
C GLY A 279 3.71 1.61 14.54
N LEU A 280 3.11 2.71 14.06
CA LEU A 280 2.09 3.47 14.80
C LEU A 280 0.70 2.79 14.79
N TRP A 281 0.50 1.78 13.95
CA TRP A 281 -0.71 0.94 13.91
C TRP A 281 -0.56 -0.33 14.75
N ASP A 282 0.67 -0.70 15.10
CA ASP A 282 1.00 -1.95 15.81
C ASP A 282 0.75 -1.87 17.34
N ASP A 283 0.32 -0.73 17.86
CA ASP A 283 -0.27 -0.64 19.21
C ASP A 283 -1.72 -1.19 19.14
N GLU A 284 -1.84 -2.52 19.09
CA GLU A 284 -2.96 -3.39 18.68
C GLU A 284 -4.40 -3.08 19.15
N VAL A 285 -4.67 -2.01 19.90
CA VAL A 285 -6.04 -1.61 20.32
C VAL A 285 -6.24 -0.08 20.38
N ARG A 286 -5.26 0.75 20.01
CA ARG A 286 -5.39 2.21 20.17
C ARG A 286 -6.21 2.83 19.04
N LYS A 287 -7.35 3.44 19.40
CA LYS A 287 -8.05 4.40 18.53
C LYS A 287 -7.37 5.77 18.59
N GLY A 288 -7.13 6.36 17.43
CA GLY A 288 -6.48 7.65 17.27
C GLY A 288 -4.96 7.52 17.08
N VAL A 289 -4.41 8.42 16.27
CA VAL A 289 -2.97 8.45 15.96
C VAL A 289 -2.15 9.15 17.04
N ASN A 290 -0.95 8.65 17.33
CA ASN A 290 0.02 9.35 18.16
C ASN A 290 0.69 10.47 17.34
N VAL A 291 0.05 11.65 17.28
CA VAL A 291 0.49 12.77 16.44
C VAL A 291 1.93 13.22 16.73
N PRO A 292 2.41 13.32 18.00
CA PRO A 292 3.82 13.60 18.27
C PRO A 292 4.80 12.62 17.65
N GLU A 293 4.49 11.32 17.65
CA GLU A 293 5.36 10.31 17.05
C GLU A 293 5.26 10.33 15.52
N LEU A 294 4.04 10.49 14.98
CA LEU A 294 3.81 10.68 13.55
C LEU A 294 4.62 11.86 12.99
N LYS A 295 4.64 13.00 13.69
CA LYS A 295 5.47 14.16 13.32
C LYS A 295 6.93 13.81 13.22
N LYS A 296 7.47 13.05 14.19
CA LYS A 296 8.89 12.66 14.19
C LYS A 296 9.21 11.77 13.01
N VAL A 297 8.43 10.72 12.79
CA VAL A 297 8.66 9.75 11.71
C VAL A 297 8.56 10.44 10.35
N LEU A 298 7.44 11.10 10.06
CA LEU A 298 7.24 11.75 8.76
C LEU A 298 8.24 12.89 8.52
N THR A 299 8.59 13.67 9.55
CA THR A 299 9.63 14.71 9.42
C THR A 299 11.03 14.12 9.20
N ARG A 300 11.36 12.99 9.85
CA ARG A 300 12.63 12.29 9.60
C ARG A 300 12.72 11.87 8.14
N TRP A 301 11.67 11.28 7.58
CA TRP A 301 11.61 10.89 6.17
C TRP A 301 11.66 12.08 5.21
N GLN A 302 10.92 13.14 5.49
CA GLN A 302 10.98 14.37 4.69
C GLN A 302 12.39 14.96 4.65
N ASN A 303 13.08 15.03 5.79
CA ASN A 303 14.43 15.58 5.88
C ASN A 303 15.50 14.63 5.32
N GLY A 304 15.38 13.32 5.57
CA GLY A 304 16.35 12.31 5.14
C GLY A 304 16.36 12.09 3.63
N VAL A 305 15.20 12.28 2.97
CA VAL A 305 15.07 12.13 1.52
C VAL A 305 15.36 13.44 0.78
N GLU A 306 15.29 14.60 1.45
CA GLU A 306 15.45 15.91 0.83
C GLU A 306 16.80 16.04 0.08
N GLY A 307 16.74 16.31 -1.22
CA GLY A 307 17.93 16.46 -2.06
C GLY A 307 18.64 15.16 -2.42
N ILE A 308 18.21 14.02 -1.86
CA ILE A 308 18.77 12.69 -2.13
C ILE A 308 17.83 11.90 -3.05
N GLY A 309 16.57 11.68 -2.63
CA GLY A 309 15.61 10.81 -3.31
C GLY A 309 14.21 11.41 -3.40
N TRP A 310 13.19 10.56 -3.42
CA TRP A 310 11.79 10.96 -3.48
C TRP A 310 10.86 10.07 -2.66
N ASN A 311 10.00 10.65 -1.81
CA ASN A 311 9.08 9.88 -0.98
C ASN A 311 7.86 9.37 -1.77
N ALA A 312 7.40 8.16 -1.46
CA ALA A 312 6.04 7.72 -1.72
C ALA A 312 5.16 8.05 -0.50
N LEU A 313 4.09 8.81 -0.69
CA LEU A 313 3.24 9.30 0.41
C LEU A 313 1.93 8.51 0.39
N PHE A 314 1.57 7.84 1.48
CA PHE A 314 0.33 7.08 1.60
C PHE A 314 -0.12 6.99 3.06
N ILE A 315 -1.38 6.63 3.29
CA ILE A 315 -1.93 6.35 4.62
C ILE A 315 -2.90 5.14 4.62
N GLU A 316 -3.19 4.58 3.45
CA GLU A 316 -4.01 3.38 3.27
C GLU A 316 -3.42 2.56 2.11
N ASN A 317 -3.64 1.25 2.15
CA ASN A 317 -3.40 0.28 1.08
C ASN A 317 -4.24 -0.99 1.35
N HIS A 318 -4.10 -2.02 0.53
CA HIS A 318 -4.82 -3.29 0.68
C HIS A 318 -4.40 -4.18 1.87
N ASP A 319 -3.35 -3.79 2.62
CA ASP A 319 -2.79 -4.54 3.76
C ASP A 319 -3.03 -3.87 5.12
N ARG A 320 -3.69 -2.70 5.14
CA ARG A 320 -3.99 -1.98 6.38
C ARG A 320 -5.47 -1.65 6.49
N PRO A 321 -6.03 -1.59 7.72
CA PRO A 321 -7.39 -1.12 7.94
C PRO A 321 -7.56 0.35 7.52
N ARG A 322 -8.81 0.81 7.39
CA ARG A 322 -9.13 2.17 6.93
C ARG A 322 -8.69 3.21 7.95
N ALA A 323 -7.97 4.24 7.50
CA ALA A 323 -7.40 5.29 8.36
C ALA A 323 -8.49 6.06 9.12
N VAL A 324 -9.67 6.26 8.52
CA VAL A 324 -10.80 6.93 9.16
C VAL A 324 -11.28 6.18 10.41
N SER A 325 -11.19 4.85 10.42
CA SER A 325 -11.64 4.01 11.53
C SER A 325 -10.57 3.80 12.61
N THR A 326 -9.30 3.84 12.24
CA THR A 326 -8.17 3.59 13.16
C THR A 326 -7.57 4.87 13.72
N TRP A 327 -7.15 5.79 12.85
CA TRP A 327 -6.49 7.05 13.19
C TRP A 327 -7.47 8.19 13.39
N GLY A 328 -8.58 8.17 12.64
CA GLY A 328 -9.58 9.22 12.61
C GLY A 328 -10.78 8.97 13.53
N ASN A 329 -11.94 9.43 13.06
CA ASN A 329 -13.21 9.22 13.75
C ASN A 329 -14.30 8.94 12.71
N ASP A 330 -14.63 7.68 12.49
CA ASP A 330 -15.63 7.19 11.53
C ASP A 330 -17.09 7.39 11.97
N SER A 331 -17.35 8.29 12.93
CA SER A 331 -18.68 8.56 13.46
C SER A 331 -19.04 10.05 13.35
N ILE A 332 -18.80 10.83 14.40
CA ILE A 332 -19.20 12.23 14.51
C ILE A 332 -18.39 13.13 13.57
N TYR A 333 -17.09 12.83 13.40
CA TYR A 333 -16.16 13.61 12.59
C TYR A 333 -15.67 12.82 11.38
N TRP A 334 -16.53 11.99 10.79
CA TRP A 334 -16.18 11.11 9.67
C TRP A 334 -15.51 11.88 8.53
N ARG A 335 -16.18 12.93 8.05
CA ARG A 335 -15.67 13.74 6.95
C ARG A 335 -14.44 14.56 7.35
N GLU A 336 -14.51 15.22 8.50
CA GLU A 336 -13.46 16.13 8.97
C GLU A 336 -12.16 15.36 9.22
N SER A 337 -12.23 14.19 9.86
CA SER A 337 -11.06 13.35 10.11
C SER A 337 -10.46 12.81 8.81
N ALA A 338 -11.30 12.29 7.89
CA ALA A 338 -10.84 11.83 6.57
C ALA A 338 -10.10 12.93 5.81
N THR A 339 -10.69 14.11 5.72
CA THR A 339 -10.10 15.25 4.98
C THR A 339 -8.88 15.85 5.68
N SER A 340 -8.81 15.81 7.02
CA SER A 340 -7.64 16.31 7.75
C SER A 340 -6.41 15.43 7.60
N MET A 341 -6.59 14.12 7.71
CA MET A 341 -5.52 13.15 7.42
C MET A 341 -5.10 13.23 5.96
N ALA A 342 -6.06 13.37 5.04
CA ALA A 342 -5.78 13.58 3.62
C ALA A 342 -4.88 14.81 3.39
N CYS A 343 -5.25 15.96 3.97
CA CYS A 343 -4.49 17.20 3.87
C CYS A 343 -3.08 17.09 4.48
N MET A 344 -2.94 16.33 5.59
CA MET A 344 -1.68 16.14 6.29
C MET A 344 -0.63 15.49 5.39
N TYR A 345 -0.92 14.33 4.78
CA TYR A 345 0.08 13.57 4.03
C TYR A 345 0.25 14.09 2.58
N PHE A 346 -0.85 14.48 1.93
CA PHE A 346 -0.90 14.70 0.48
C PHE A 346 0.00 15.86 -0.01
N PHE A 347 0.21 16.88 0.84
CA PHE A 347 1.02 18.05 0.52
C PHE A 347 2.45 17.99 1.07
N MET A 348 2.91 16.84 1.57
CA MET A 348 4.33 16.62 1.86
C MET A 348 5.15 16.51 0.56
N GLN A 349 6.48 16.60 0.64
CA GLN A 349 7.35 16.39 -0.52
C GLN A 349 7.38 14.91 -0.89
N GLY A 350 6.84 14.57 -2.05
CA GLY A 350 6.73 13.20 -2.54
C GLY A 350 5.59 13.02 -3.54
N THR A 351 5.38 11.77 -3.95
CA THR A 351 4.28 11.34 -4.82
C THR A 351 3.16 10.73 -3.97
N PRO A 352 1.97 11.35 -3.91
CA PRO A 352 0.86 10.81 -3.13
C PRO A 352 0.17 9.65 -3.82
N PHE A 353 -0.09 8.60 -3.06
CA PHE A 353 -0.90 7.44 -3.38
C PHE A 353 -2.24 7.55 -2.64
N ILE A 354 -3.32 7.25 -3.34
CA ILE A 354 -4.69 7.18 -2.81
C ILE A 354 -5.15 5.74 -2.99
N TYR A 355 -5.55 5.07 -1.92
CA TYR A 355 -6.13 3.73 -2.01
C TYR A 355 -7.62 3.78 -2.34
N GLN A 356 -8.14 2.80 -3.08
CA GLN A 356 -9.54 2.78 -3.46
C GLN A 356 -10.50 2.90 -2.26
N GLY A 357 -11.40 3.89 -2.29
CA GLY A 357 -12.34 4.15 -1.20
C GLY A 357 -11.87 5.19 -0.19
N GLN A 358 -10.57 5.48 -0.13
CA GLN A 358 -10.00 6.52 0.73
C GLN A 358 -10.55 7.91 0.37
N GLU A 359 -10.76 8.16 -0.92
CA GLU A 359 -11.28 9.42 -1.47
C GLU A 359 -12.76 9.65 -1.16
N ILE A 360 -13.51 8.59 -0.84
CA ILE A 360 -14.88 8.72 -0.33
C ILE A 360 -14.94 8.50 1.19
N GLY A 361 -13.81 8.27 1.86
CA GLY A 361 -13.74 8.05 3.31
C GLY A 361 -14.34 6.73 3.76
N MET A 362 -14.17 5.64 3.01
CA MET A 362 -14.60 4.30 3.43
C MET A 362 -14.05 3.93 4.82
N THR A 363 -14.79 3.11 5.55
CA THR A 363 -14.52 2.76 6.96
C THR A 363 -14.33 1.26 7.11
N ASN A 364 -13.79 0.83 8.25
CA ASN A 364 -13.77 -0.59 8.61
C ASN A 364 -15.19 -1.17 8.58
N ALA A 365 -15.30 -2.40 8.10
CA ALA A 365 -16.56 -3.13 8.07
C ALA A 365 -16.90 -3.68 9.47
N PRO A 366 -18.18 -3.63 9.89
CA PRO A 366 -18.62 -4.09 11.22
C PRO A 366 -18.79 -5.61 11.27
N PHE A 367 -17.73 -6.36 10.92
CA PHE A 367 -17.74 -7.82 10.95
C PHE A 367 -17.61 -8.33 12.39
N GLU A 368 -18.49 -9.25 12.76
CA GLU A 368 -18.63 -9.77 14.11
C GLU A 368 -18.12 -11.20 14.25
N LYS A 369 -17.98 -11.93 13.13
CA LYS A 369 -17.59 -13.34 13.14
C LYS A 369 -16.43 -13.61 12.18
N ILE A 370 -15.61 -14.60 12.52
CA ILE A 370 -14.43 -14.98 11.74
C ILE A 370 -14.80 -15.41 10.31
N GLU A 371 -15.99 -15.98 10.08
CA GLU A 371 -16.44 -16.40 8.74
C GLU A 371 -16.79 -15.24 7.80
N GLN A 372 -16.78 -13.99 8.30
CA GLN A 372 -16.95 -12.79 7.48
C GLN A 372 -15.64 -12.26 6.93
N TYR A 373 -14.51 -12.79 7.41
CA TYR A 373 -13.16 -12.49 6.97
C TYR A 373 -12.69 -13.59 6.01
N ASP A 374 -11.91 -13.22 5.02
CA ASP A 374 -11.34 -14.10 4.00
C ASP A 374 -9.83 -14.26 4.17
N ASP A 375 -9.17 -13.20 4.64
CA ASP A 375 -7.72 -13.10 4.73
C ASP A 375 -7.05 -14.25 5.50
N VAL A 376 -6.09 -14.91 4.84
CA VAL A 376 -5.23 -15.97 5.41
C VAL A 376 -4.50 -15.53 6.69
N GLN A 377 -4.01 -14.28 6.75
CA GLN A 377 -3.32 -13.77 7.93
C GLN A 377 -4.30 -13.65 9.11
N THR A 378 -5.51 -13.13 8.87
CA THR A 378 -6.59 -13.03 9.86
C THR A 378 -7.01 -14.41 10.39
N HIS A 379 -7.22 -15.40 9.51
CA HIS A 379 -7.56 -16.77 9.92
C HIS A 379 -6.43 -17.45 10.71
N ASN A 380 -5.17 -17.26 10.30
CA ASN A 380 -4.03 -17.80 11.03
C ASN A 380 -3.85 -17.11 12.39
N LEU A 381 -3.99 -15.79 12.45
CA LEU A 381 -3.97 -15.02 13.70
C LEU A 381 -5.05 -15.54 14.65
N TYR A 382 -6.26 -15.79 14.14
CA TYR A 382 -7.34 -16.38 14.91
C TYR A 382 -6.96 -17.76 15.48
N PHE A 383 -6.50 -18.66 14.61
CA PHE A 383 -6.15 -20.03 14.98
C PHE A 383 -5.00 -20.10 16.00
N TYR A 384 -3.89 -19.40 15.73
CA TYR A 384 -2.70 -19.48 16.58
C TYR A 384 -2.90 -18.82 17.95
N ASN A 385 -3.58 -17.67 18.03
CA ASN A 385 -3.84 -17.03 19.33
C ASN A 385 -4.78 -17.88 20.20
N LEU A 386 -5.81 -18.52 19.61
CA LEU A 386 -6.65 -19.47 20.35
C LEU A 386 -5.85 -20.68 20.85
N ALA A 387 -4.94 -21.21 20.02
CA ALA A 387 -4.07 -22.32 20.39
C ALA A 387 -3.08 -21.95 21.52
N GLU A 388 -2.67 -20.69 21.59
CA GLU A 388 -1.86 -20.12 22.68
C GLU A 388 -2.69 -19.76 23.93
N GLY A 389 -4.01 -19.94 23.90
CA GLY A 389 -4.90 -19.79 25.05
C GLY A 389 -5.56 -18.41 25.19
N MET A 390 -5.51 -17.56 24.16
CA MET A 390 -6.26 -16.32 24.14
C MET A 390 -7.77 -16.61 23.99
N GLU A 391 -8.62 -15.86 24.69
CA GLU A 391 -10.08 -16.00 24.59
C GLU A 391 -10.62 -15.46 23.26
N HIS A 392 -11.67 -16.09 22.72
CA HIS A 392 -12.28 -15.72 21.44
C HIS A 392 -12.57 -14.22 21.31
N ASP A 393 -13.20 -13.61 22.32
CA ASP A 393 -13.56 -12.18 22.28
C ASP A 393 -12.34 -11.26 22.21
N ALA A 394 -11.22 -11.65 22.83
CA ALA A 394 -9.97 -10.89 22.78
C ALA A 394 -9.33 -10.97 21.38
N VAL A 395 -9.30 -12.17 20.79
CA VAL A 395 -8.82 -12.38 19.41
C VAL A 395 -9.69 -11.63 18.41
N MET A 396 -11.02 -11.68 18.54
CA MET A 396 -11.91 -10.93 17.65
C MET A 396 -11.78 -9.42 17.83
N THR A 397 -11.44 -8.93 19.04
CA THR A 397 -11.16 -7.51 19.26
C THR A 397 -9.92 -7.07 18.49
N LEU A 398 -8.86 -7.89 18.49
CA LEU A 398 -7.65 -7.65 17.71
C LEU A 398 -7.97 -7.65 16.20
N ILE A 399 -8.65 -8.68 15.70
CA ILE A 399 -9.02 -8.81 14.28
C ILE A 399 -9.82 -7.60 13.77
N LYS A 400 -10.82 -7.14 14.54
CA LYS A 400 -11.62 -5.95 14.19
C LYS A 400 -10.82 -4.64 14.14
N ALA A 401 -9.66 -4.62 14.79
CA ALA A 401 -8.78 -3.46 14.81
C ALA A 401 -7.73 -3.51 13.69
N THR A 402 -7.25 -4.71 13.34
CA THR A 402 -6.03 -4.87 12.53
C THR A 402 -6.24 -5.58 11.19
N SER A 403 -7.37 -6.25 10.95
CA SER A 403 -7.56 -7.03 9.73
C SER A 403 -7.51 -6.17 8.47
N ARG A 404 -6.72 -6.63 7.50
CA ARG A 404 -6.61 -6.02 6.17
C ARG A 404 -7.88 -6.17 5.32
N ASP A 405 -8.78 -7.09 5.67
CA ASP A 405 -10.07 -7.23 4.96
C ASP A 405 -10.95 -5.99 5.05
N HIS A 406 -10.74 -5.14 6.07
CA HIS A 406 -11.41 -3.85 6.15
C HIS A 406 -11.15 -2.94 4.94
N SER A 407 -9.98 -3.08 4.32
CA SER A 407 -9.63 -2.36 3.09
C SER A 407 -9.99 -3.13 1.82
N ARG A 408 -10.40 -4.40 1.92
CA ARG A 408 -10.74 -5.27 0.80
C ARG A 408 -12.23 -5.42 0.54
N THR A 409 -13.08 -4.84 1.39
CA THR A 409 -14.53 -4.81 1.09
C THR A 409 -14.83 -4.10 -0.24
N PRO A 410 -15.90 -4.48 -0.95
CA PRO A 410 -16.28 -3.89 -2.23
C PRO A 410 -16.30 -2.35 -2.21
N MET A 411 -15.73 -1.73 -3.26
CA MET A 411 -15.82 -0.29 -3.48
C MET A 411 -17.29 0.15 -3.55
N GLN A 412 -17.61 1.26 -2.87
CA GLN A 412 -18.99 1.71 -2.68
C GLN A 412 -19.38 2.74 -3.76
N TRP A 413 -19.88 2.27 -4.90
CA TRP A 413 -20.22 3.13 -6.05
C TRP A 413 -21.52 3.91 -5.86
N ASP A 414 -22.58 3.24 -5.45
CA ASP A 414 -23.90 3.86 -5.25
C ASP A 414 -24.71 3.17 -4.14
N SER A 415 -25.98 3.53 -3.98
CA SER A 415 -26.87 2.97 -2.95
C SER A 415 -27.69 1.77 -3.42
N SER A 416 -27.40 1.20 -4.59
CA SER A 416 -28.04 -0.03 -5.08
C SER A 416 -27.48 -1.26 -4.35
N PRO A 417 -28.09 -2.45 -4.47
CA PRO A 417 -27.57 -3.66 -3.84
C PRO A 417 -26.07 -3.86 -4.07
N ASN A 418 -25.35 -4.29 -3.03
CA ASN A 418 -23.89 -4.42 -3.02
C ASN A 418 -23.15 -3.14 -3.41
N ALA A 419 -23.73 -1.98 -3.12
CA ALA A 419 -23.19 -0.67 -3.45
C ALA A 419 -22.92 -0.42 -4.94
N GLY A 420 -23.61 -1.12 -5.84
CA GLY A 420 -23.36 -1.06 -7.28
C GLY A 420 -22.03 -1.69 -7.72
N PHE A 421 -21.34 -2.42 -6.84
CA PHE A 421 -20.12 -3.17 -7.15
C PHE A 421 -20.41 -4.40 -8.02
N SER A 422 -21.41 -5.20 -7.65
CA SER A 422 -21.81 -6.43 -8.35
C SER A 422 -23.33 -6.60 -8.33
N THR A 423 -23.87 -7.22 -9.37
CA THR A 423 -25.28 -7.62 -9.42
C THR A 423 -25.60 -8.84 -8.55
N ASN A 424 -24.61 -9.61 -8.14
CA ASN A 424 -24.74 -10.83 -7.32
C ASN A 424 -23.94 -10.70 -6.01
N GLN A 425 -23.96 -11.76 -5.19
CA GLN A 425 -23.31 -11.77 -3.89
C GLN A 425 -21.79 -11.57 -4.03
N PRO A 426 -21.20 -10.51 -3.46
CA PRO A 426 -19.77 -10.29 -3.51
C PRO A 426 -18.98 -11.36 -2.75
N TRP A 427 -17.74 -11.59 -3.17
CA TRP A 427 -16.81 -12.55 -2.56
C TRP A 427 -16.53 -12.28 -1.08
N ILE A 428 -16.57 -11.02 -0.67
CA ILE A 428 -16.55 -10.57 0.73
C ILE A 428 -17.69 -9.58 0.97
N TYR A 429 -18.27 -9.59 2.17
CA TYR A 429 -19.43 -8.75 2.51
C TYR A 429 -19.19 -7.26 2.24
N THR A 430 -20.16 -6.61 1.57
CA THR A 430 -20.19 -5.15 1.44
C THR A 430 -20.46 -4.49 2.80
N ASN A 431 -19.73 -3.41 3.11
CA ASN A 431 -19.96 -2.65 4.33
C ASN A 431 -21.37 -2.01 4.29
N PRO A 432 -22.25 -2.25 5.28
CA PRO A 432 -23.65 -1.80 5.25
C PRO A 432 -23.84 -0.28 5.22
N ASN A 433 -22.79 0.52 5.48
CA ASN A 433 -22.88 1.98 5.41
C ASN A 433 -22.93 2.53 3.96
N TYR A 434 -22.85 1.67 2.94
CA TYR A 434 -22.88 2.08 1.53
C TYR A 434 -24.13 2.87 1.11
N GLU A 435 -25.25 2.73 1.84
CA GLU A 435 -26.47 3.48 1.54
C GLU A 435 -26.27 5.00 1.56
N TRP A 436 -25.41 5.51 2.45
CA TRP A 436 -25.09 6.94 2.55
C TRP A 436 -23.65 7.26 2.16
N LEU A 437 -22.72 6.32 2.34
CA LEU A 437 -21.30 6.47 2.01
C LEU A 437 -21.04 5.81 0.65
N ASN A 438 -21.15 6.57 -0.44
CA ASN A 438 -20.83 6.05 -1.77
C ASN A 438 -20.40 7.17 -2.73
N VAL A 439 -19.82 6.79 -3.87
CA VAL A 439 -19.38 7.73 -4.91
C VAL A 439 -20.53 8.60 -5.41
N GLU A 440 -21.69 8.00 -5.72
CA GLU A 440 -22.86 8.72 -6.26
C GLU A 440 -23.35 9.84 -5.32
N ALA A 441 -23.40 9.57 -4.01
CA ALA A 441 -23.80 10.53 -2.99
C ALA A 441 -22.79 11.68 -2.85
N GLN A 442 -21.52 11.46 -3.18
CA GLN A 442 -20.43 12.42 -3.00
C GLN A 442 -20.06 13.21 -4.25
N LYS A 443 -20.27 12.66 -5.46
CA LYS A 443 -19.75 13.21 -6.72
C LYS A 443 -20.24 14.63 -7.05
N HIS A 444 -21.44 14.99 -6.56
CA HIS A 444 -22.05 16.31 -6.78
C HIS A 444 -22.09 17.19 -5.53
N ASN A 445 -21.64 16.67 -4.38
CA ASN A 445 -21.57 17.45 -3.14
C ASN A 445 -20.19 18.15 -3.08
N PRO A 446 -20.12 19.50 -3.17
CA PRO A 446 -18.85 20.23 -3.11
C PRO A 446 -18.14 20.10 -1.76
N HIS A 447 -18.88 19.71 -0.73
CA HIS A 447 -18.37 19.44 0.62
C HIS A 447 -18.24 17.95 0.88
N SER A 448 -18.09 17.07 -0.13
CA SER A 448 -17.78 15.66 0.13
C SER A 448 -16.28 15.44 0.38
N VAL A 449 -15.91 14.24 0.87
CA VAL A 449 -14.51 13.83 0.94
C VAL A 449 -13.93 13.76 -0.47
N LEU A 450 -14.70 13.23 -1.42
CA LEU A 450 -14.31 13.12 -2.83
C LEU A 450 -13.98 14.48 -3.46
N SER A 451 -14.85 15.47 -3.24
CA SER A 451 -14.62 16.84 -3.72
C SER A 451 -13.41 17.49 -3.07
N PHE A 452 -13.08 17.14 -1.82
CA PHE A 452 -11.88 17.62 -1.15
C PHE A 452 -10.60 17.05 -1.79
N TYR A 453 -10.56 15.75 -2.10
CA TYR A 453 -9.45 15.14 -2.84
C TYR A 453 -9.26 15.77 -4.23
N LYS A 454 -10.36 16.00 -4.98
CA LYS A 454 -10.31 16.72 -6.27
C LYS A 454 -9.66 18.10 -6.13
N GLN A 455 -10.01 18.84 -5.08
CA GLN A 455 -9.42 20.16 -4.80
C GLN A 455 -7.93 20.06 -4.45
N MET A 456 -7.52 19.07 -3.64
CA MET A 456 -6.12 18.87 -3.30
C MET A 456 -5.27 18.52 -4.52
N ILE A 457 -5.76 17.60 -5.36
CA ILE A 457 -5.10 17.21 -6.61
C ILE A 457 -4.94 18.42 -7.53
N ALA A 458 -6.00 19.21 -7.71
CA ALA A 458 -5.94 20.43 -8.51
C ALA A 458 -4.94 21.44 -7.96
N LEU A 459 -4.92 21.67 -6.64
CA LEU A 459 -4.00 22.60 -6.00
C LEU A 459 -2.53 22.16 -6.17
N ARG A 460 -2.24 20.87 -5.95
CA ARG A 460 -0.90 20.29 -6.15
C ARG A 460 -0.42 20.46 -7.60
N LYS A 461 -1.30 20.26 -8.58
CA LYS A 461 -0.98 20.45 -10.02
C LYS A 461 -0.77 21.91 -10.41
N GLN A 462 -1.39 22.86 -9.69
CA GLN A 462 -1.29 24.30 -9.98
C GLN A 462 -0.09 24.97 -9.31
N MET A 463 0.43 24.39 -8.23
CA MET A 463 1.46 25.02 -7.39
C MET A 463 2.72 24.17 -7.29
N ASN A 464 3.79 24.57 -7.99
CA ASN A 464 5.08 23.87 -7.96
C ASN A 464 5.64 23.68 -6.53
N VAL A 465 5.41 24.64 -5.63
CA VAL A 465 5.84 24.56 -4.22
C VAL A 465 5.26 23.34 -3.49
N LEU A 466 4.07 22.87 -3.87
CA LEU A 466 3.44 21.67 -3.28
C LEU A 466 4.02 20.37 -3.83
N VAL A 467 4.79 20.42 -4.92
CA VAL A 467 5.55 19.27 -5.44
C VAL A 467 6.99 19.35 -4.95
N TYR A 468 7.69 20.43 -5.28
CA TYR A 468 9.15 20.53 -5.16
C TYR A 468 9.62 21.33 -3.94
N GLY A 469 8.75 22.11 -3.29
CA GLY A 469 9.13 22.97 -2.17
C GLY A 469 9.73 22.17 -1.01
N LYS A 470 10.69 22.76 -0.31
CA LYS A 470 11.29 22.20 0.89
C LYS A 470 10.23 22.05 1.98
N TYR A 471 10.21 20.90 2.65
CA TYR A 471 9.38 20.68 3.83
C TYR A 471 10.05 21.26 5.08
N GLU A 472 9.27 21.89 5.96
CA GLU A 472 9.73 22.30 7.29
C GLU A 472 8.60 22.14 8.32
N LEU A 473 8.80 21.29 9.33
CA LEU A 473 7.85 21.12 10.43
C LEU A 473 7.65 22.44 11.20
N LYS A 474 6.40 22.75 11.57
CA LYS A 474 6.05 23.91 12.39
C LYS A 474 5.35 23.48 13.68
N GLU A 475 6.05 23.66 14.80
CA GLU A 475 5.48 23.36 16.11
C GLU A 475 4.60 24.50 16.61
N LEU A 476 3.28 24.28 16.59
CA LEU A 476 2.29 25.22 17.13
C LEU A 476 2.04 25.03 18.63
N GLY A 477 2.64 24.00 19.25
CA GLY A 477 2.47 23.70 20.68
C GLY A 477 1.18 22.96 21.02
N PHE A 478 0.49 22.39 20.03
CA PHE A 478 -0.71 21.58 20.22
C PHE A 478 -0.42 20.12 19.88
N GLU A 479 -0.83 19.21 20.77
CA GLU A 479 -0.53 17.78 20.67
C GLU A 479 -1.10 17.17 19.40
N ASP A 480 -2.38 17.44 19.10
CA ASP A 480 -3.10 16.84 17.98
C ASP A 480 -2.88 17.57 16.64
N VAL A 481 -2.16 18.69 16.60
CA VAL A 481 -2.01 19.51 15.38
C VAL A 481 -0.68 19.23 14.70
N TYR A 482 -0.74 18.69 13.49
CA TYR A 482 0.38 18.60 12.56
C TYR A 482 0.37 19.83 11.65
N ALA A 483 1.41 20.67 11.76
CA ALA A 483 1.61 21.79 10.84
C ALA A 483 3.02 21.78 10.24
N TYR A 484 3.12 22.18 8.97
CA TYR A 484 4.39 22.30 8.26
C TYR A 484 4.30 23.30 7.12
N THR A 485 5.44 23.80 6.68
CA THR A 485 5.52 24.62 5.47
C THR A 485 6.13 23.87 4.30
N ARG A 486 5.68 24.22 3.10
CA ARG A 486 6.35 23.92 1.83
C ARG A 486 6.86 25.24 1.25
N GLU A 487 8.15 25.33 0.93
CA GLU A 487 8.76 26.60 0.50
C GLU A 487 9.73 26.39 -0.67
N ASP A 488 9.61 27.25 -1.68
CA ASP A 488 10.60 27.42 -2.75
C ASP A 488 10.97 28.91 -2.90
N GLU A 489 11.70 29.28 -3.94
CA GLU A 489 12.17 30.66 -4.15
C GLU A 489 11.03 31.67 -4.33
N ASP A 490 9.87 31.22 -4.82
CA ASP A 490 8.77 32.09 -5.25
C ASP A 490 7.56 32.03 -4.31
N SER A 491 7.43 30.99 -3.49
CA SER A 491 6.20 30.73 -2.73
C SER A 491 6.46 29.97 -1.44
N LYS A 492 5.63 30.27 -0.43
CA LYS A 492 5.56 29.56 0.84
C LYS A 492 4.12 29.18 1.14
N VAL A 493 3.88 27.92 1.45
CA VAL A 493 2.57 27.39 1.82
C VAL A 493 2.65 26.79 3.22
N LEU A 494 1.70 27.13 4.10
CA LEU A 494 1.51 26.50 5.40
C LEU A 494 0.34 25.53 5.33
N VAL A 495 0.60 24.28 5.70
CA VAL A 495 -0.41 23.23 5.89
C VAL A 495 -0.62 23.05 7.38
N VAL A 496 -1.88 23.08 7.83
CA VAL A 496 -2.28 22.86 9.22
C VAL A 496 -3.37 21.81 9.24
N SER A 497 -3.14 20.68 9.91
CA SER A 497 -4.10 19.61 10.12
C SER A 497 -4.21 19.29 11.60
N ASN A 498 -5.38 19.54 12.19
CA ASN A 498 -5.73 18.94 13.48
C ASN A 498 -6.15 17.49 13.23
N LEU A 499 -5.53 16.54 13.90
CA LEU A 499 -5.77 15.11 13.75
C LEU A 499 -6.49 14.52 14.96
N GLY A 500 -7.01 15.38 15.83
CA GLY A 500 -7.70 14.99 17.05
C GLY A 500 -9.01 15.74 17.29
N PRO A 501 -9.75 15.34 18.33
CA PRO A 501 -11.06 15.87 18.64
C PRO A 501 -11.01 17.19 19.42
N ASN A 502 -9.82 17.70 19.72
CA ASN A 502 -9.64 18.87 20.58
C ASN A 502 -9.70 20.18 19.78
N ARG A 503 -10.17 21.23 20.44
CA ARG A 503 -10.17 22.60 19.92
C ARG A 503 -9.00 23.36 20.53
N TYR A 504 -8.28 24.12 19.70
CA TYR A 504 -7.13 24.92 20.15
C TYR A 504 -7.32 26.38 19.80
N ARG A 505 -6.87 27.28 20.68
CA ARG A 505 -6.82 28.72 20.38
C ARG A 505 -5.56 29.00 19.58
N TRP A 506 -5.71 29.52 18.36
CA TRP A 506 -4.61 29.76 17.44
C TRP A 506 -4.98 30.91 16.52
N ASN A 507 -4.07 31.87 16.33
CA ASN A 507 -4.30 32.95 15.38
C ASN A 507 -3.73 32.56 14.03
N GLU A 508 -4.51 32.74 12.97
CA GLU A 508 -4.05 32.57 11.60
C GLU A 508 -2.80 33.41 11.30
N PRO A 509 -1.91 32.93 10.42
CA PRO A 509 -0.72 33.68 10.04
C PRO A 509 -1.10 35.01 9.37
N GLU A 510 -0.46 36.10 9.81
CA GLU A 510 -0.61 37.41 9.19
C GLU A 510 -0.17 37.37 7.71
N ASN A 511 -0.76 38.22 6.87
CA ASN A 511 -0.45 38.33 5.44
C ASN A 511 -0.58 37.01 4.65
N SER A 512 -1.50 36.15 5.04
CA SER A 512 -1.78 34.88 4.34
C SER A 512 -3.07 34.91 3.52
N GLY A 513 -3.19 33.98 2.56
CA GLY A 513 -4.42 33.69 1.83
C GLY A 513 -4.81 32.23 2.00
N LEU A 514 -6.03 31.97 2.46
CA LEU A 514 -6.58 30.61 2.60
C LEU A 514 -6.82 30.00 1.20
N LEU A 515 -6.16 28.88 0.92
CA LEU A 515 -6.25 28.13 -0.33
C LEU A 515 -7.26 26.99 -0.24
N LEU A 516 -7.32 26.30 0.90
CA LEU A 516 -8.17 25.14 1.12
C LEU A 516 -8.55 25.03 2.60
N SER A 517 -9.80 24.67 2.89
CA SER A 517 -10.22 24.23 4.22
C SER A 517 -11.28 23.15 4.13
N ASN A 518 -11.27 22.22 5.09
CA ASN A 518 -12.34 21.23 5.20
C ASN A 518 -13.59 21.76 5.93
N TYR A 519 -13.56 22.93 6.56
CA TYR A 519 -14.76 23.57 7.10
C TYR A 519 -15.25 24.71 6.19
N GLU A 520 -16.57 24.88 6.11
CA GLU A 520 -17.19 25.92 5.26
C GLU A 520 -16.87 27.35 5.72
N SER A 521 -16.93 27.57 7.04
CA SER A 521 -16.61 28.85 7.66
C SER A 521 -15.44 28.65 8.61
N VAL A 522 -14.40 29.46 8.46
CA VAL A 522 -13.17 29.36 9.24
C VAL A 522 -13.18 30.42 10.34
N ASP A 523 -12.87 30.04 11.58
CA ASP A 523 -12.62 30.99 12.67
C ASP A 523 -11.11 31.27 12.76
N PRO A 524 -10.67 32.52 12.54
CA PRO A 524 -9.26 32.86 12.52
C PRO A 524 -8.56 32.83 13.89
N ALA A 525 -9.30 32.64 14.99
CA ALA A 525 -8.78 32.64 16.36
C ALA A 525 -8.70 31.25 17.00
N GLU A 526 -9.05 30.19 16.27
CA GLU A 526 -9.03 28.82 16.75
C GLU A 526 -8.82 27.79 15.64
N ILE A 527 -8.48 26.56 16.02
CA ILE A 527 -8.50 25.36 15.19
C ILE A 527 -9.51 24.38 15.82
N ARG A 528 -10.51 23.96 15.05
CA ARG A 528 -11.58 23.04 15.48
C ARG A 528 -11.15 21.56 15.40
N PRO A 529 -11.92 20.65 16.02
CA PRO A 529 -11.70 19.21 15.92
C PRO A 529 -11.55 18.79 14.46
N TYR A 530 -10.49 18.06 14.14
CA TYR A 530 -10.20 17.58 12.79
C TYR A 530 -10.19 18.66 11.69
N GLU A 531 -9.93 19.92 12.03
CA GLU A 531 -9.88 20.99 11.04
C GLU A 531 -8.55 20.99 10.26
N ALA A 532 -8.67 21.12 8.94
CA ALA A 532 -7.57 21.27 8.02
C ALA A 532 -7.64 22.61 7.28
N ARG A 533 -6.50 23.28 7.16
CA ARG A 533 -6.36 24.56 6.48
C ARG A 533 -5.02 24.63 5.74
N VAL A 534 -5.04 25.15 4.53
CA VAL A 534 -3.86 25.38 3.71
C VAL A 534 -3.80 26.85 3.35
N TYR A 535 -2.67 27.51 3.63
CA TYR A 535 -2.47 28.94 3.40
C TYR A 535 -1.29 29.20 2.48
N GLN A 536 -1.44 30.13 1.53
CA GLN A 536 -0.30 30.78 0.91
C GLN A 536 0.18 31.92 1.82
N ILE A 537 1.44 31.90 2.22
CA ILE A 537 2.09 32.99 2.97
C ILE A 537 2.74 33.93 1.95
N LYS A 538 2.54 35.24 2.13
CA LYS A 538 3.14 36.28 1.27
C LYS A 538 4.46 36.81 1.79
#